data_AF-A0A371QZQ7-F1
#
_entry.id   AF-A0A371QZQ7-F1
#
_cell.length_a   1.000
_cell.length_b   1.000
_cell.length_c   1.000
_cell.angle_alpha   90.00
_cell.angle_beta   90.00
_cell.angle_gamma   90.00
#
_symmetry.space_group_name_H-M   'P 1'
#
loop_
_entity.id
_entity.type
_entity.pdbx_description
1 polymer ?
#
loop_
_entity_poly.entity_id
_entity_poly.type
_entity_poly.pdbx_seq_one_letter_code
_entity_poly.pdbx_strand_id
1 'polypeptide(L)'
;MAPVPCGPYQCVESPVDWFIIDVLAIITVLWIIATFLYKGVKQYNVTRYPQMQIIIPYGQWESKLLANKPPMGAGRVISAFFKTLFVDVLAMNILKCEFGKSEKEIVRTRTAKRVAKLLMVWGFVFAGIATTVAYITFPHNMIVLDFTHPARIAGMLGGVFMVVGALIWLSVRYKEVNYRGIWDWLGAEYLPIMVLLLSISGFVLQGAILAWAYYGEAAEAFLTFAIHFHAIPVALFFWAFFWTKADHIVYRIFWRIYEYADKELAGANTRLPPATLKPLNKTGKEIQPGY
;
A
#
# COMPACT_ATOMS: atom_id res chain seq x y z
N MET A 1 7.66 -33.74 11.62
CA MET A 1 8.97 -33.09 11.41
C MET A 1 9.51 -32.57 12.74
N ALA A 2 10.78 -32.82 13.06
CA ALA A 2 11.39 -32.34 14.31
C ALA A 2 11.92 -30.90 14.15
N PRO A 3 11.79 -30.03 15.18
CA PRO A 3 12.44 -28.72 15.18
C PRO A 3 13.97 -28.87 15.09
N VAL A 4 14.59 -27.99 14.31
CA VAL A 4 16.04 -27.90 14.16
C VAL A 4 16.55 -26.51 14.53
N PRO A 5 17.74 -26.39 15.14
CA PRO A 5 18.32 -25.10 15.45
C PRO A 5 18.69 -24.34 14.16
N CYS A 6 18.34 -23.07 14.08
CA CYS A 6 18.65 -22.15 12.99
C CYS A 6 19.23 -20.84 13.55
N GLY A 7 20.52 -20.89 13.90
CA GLY A 7 21.18 -19.81 14.64
C GLY A 7 20.64 -19.71 16.08
N PRO A 8 20.22 -18.54 16.57
CA PRO A 8 19.66 -18.39 17.92
C PRO A 8 18.18 -18.82 18.03
N TYR A 9 17.58 -19.32 16.94
CA TYR A 9 16.15 -19.63 16.87
C TYR A 9 15.89 -21.12 16.58
N GLN A 10 14.67 -21.58 16.84
CA GLN A 10 14.14 -22.87 16.44
C GLN A 10 13.40 -22.76 15.12
N CYS A 11 13.68 -23.69 14.21
CA CYS A 11 13.05 -23.75 12.89
C CYS A 11 12.41 -25.11 12.64
N VAL A 12 11.44 -25.15 11.73
CA VAL A 12 10.89 -26.38 11.17
C VAL A 12 10.92 -26.28 9.65
N GLU A 13 11.07 -27.42 8.99
CA GLU A 13 10.87 -27.49 7.55
C GLU A 13 9.42 -27.12 7.22
N SER A 14 9.25 -26.30 6.18
CA SER A 14 7.93 -25.90 5.73
C SER A 14 7.25 -27.05 5.00
N PRO A 15 5.95 -27.32 5.26
CA PRO A 15 5.20 -28.34 4.52
C PRO A 15 4.87 -27.92 3.09
N VAL A 16 5.22 -26.69 2.70
CA VAL A 16 5.03 -26.12 1.36
C VAL A 16 6.39 -25.69 0.84
N ASP A 17 6.68 -26.00 -0.42
CA ASP A 17 7.90 -25.50 -1.07
C ASP A 17 7.77 -24.00 -1.36
N TRP A 18 8.66 -23.22 -0.76
CA TRP A 18 8.71 -21.77 -0.89
C TRP A 18 9.11 -21.33 -2.28
N PHE A 19 9.68 -22.23 -3.11
CA PHE A 19 9.92 -21.94 -4.51
C PHE A 19 8.63 -21.51 -5.23
N ILE A 20 7.48 -22.13 -4.92
CA ILE A 20 6.18 -21.75 -5.51
C ILE A 20 5.78 -20.34 -5.05
N ILE A 21 6.05 -20.00 -3.80
CA ILE A 21 5.77 -18.66 -3.22
C ILE A 21 6.68 -17.61 -3.86
N ASP A 22 7.95 -17.93 -4.08
CA ASP A 22 8.92 -17.07 -4.76
C ASP A 22 8.51 -16.80 -6.21
N VAL A 23 8.08 -17.83 -6.94
CA VAL A 23 7.54 -17.67 -8.31
C VAL A 23 6.31 -16.75 -8.30
N LEU A 24 5.39 -16.95 -7.35
CA LEU A 24 4.22 -16.07 -7.21
C LEU A 24 4.62 -14.63 -6.88
N ALA A 25 5.62 -14.42 -6.04
CA ALA A 25 6.16 -13.10 -5.70
C ALA A 25 6.79 -12.42 -6.94
N ILE A 26 7.60 -13.15 -7.72
CA ILE A 26 8.22 -12.66 -8.96
C ILE A 26 7.12 -12.26 -9.97
N ILE A 27 6.14 -13.12 -10.20
CA ILE A 27 5.00 -12.83 -11.08
C ILE A 27 4.26 -11.57 -10.60
N THR A 28 4.07 -11.43 -9.29
CA THR A 28 3.43 -10.26 -8.69
C THR A 28 4.24 -8.98 -8.91
N VAL A 29 5.56 -9.03 -8.75
CA VAL A 29 6.44 -7.87 -9.03
C VAL A 29 6.38 -7.50 -10.50
N LEU A 30 6.50 -8.47 -11.41
CA LEU A 30 6.37 -8.24 -12.86
C LEU A 30 5.01 -7.64 -13.22
N TRP A 31 3.94 -8.12 -12.61
CA TRP A 31 2.59 -7.58 -12.77
C TRP A 31 2.48 -6.13 -12.30
N ILE A 32 3.04 -5.80 -11.13
CA ILE A 32 3.06 -4.42 -10.60
C ILE A 32 3.80 -3.50 -11.59
N ILE A 33 4.98 -3.90 -12.07
CA ILE A 33 5.77 -3.12 -13.04
C ILE A 33 4.97 -2.94 -14.34
N ALA A 34 4.44 -4.02 -14.91
CA ALA A 34 3.66 -3.98 -16.15
C ALA A 34 2.42 -3.09 -16.01
N THR A 35 1.71 -3.16 -14.88
CA THR A 35 0.52 -2.35 -14.63
C THR A 35 0.86 -0.88 -14.42
N PHE A 36 1.98 -0.60 -13.74
CA PHE A 36 2.49 0.76 -13.57
C PHE A 36 2.89 1.38 -14.91
N LEU A 37 3.58 0.62 -15.76
CA LEU A 37 3.90 1.06 -17.12
C LEU A 37 2.62 1.27 -17.94
N TYR A 38 1.69 0.32 -17.94
CA TYR A 38 0.44 0.42 -18.70
C TYR A 38 -0.40 1.63 -18.27
N LYS A 39 -0.65 1.80 -16.96
CA LYS A 39 -1.49 2.89 -16.44
C LYS A 39 -0.77 4.23 -16.35
N GLY A 40 0.52 4.23 -16.03
CA GLY A 40 1.37 5.42 -15.97
C GLY A 40 1.59 6.02 -17.37
N VAL A 41 1.90 5.19 -18.37
CA VAL A 41 2.12 5.65 -19.75
C VAL A 41 0.81 5.99 -20.46
N LYS A 42 -0.26 5.18 -20.30
CA LYS A 42 -1.55 5.43 -20.99
C LYS A 42 -2.54 6.30 -20.21
N GLN A 43 -2.20 6.74 -19.00
CA GLN A 43 -3.02 7.59 -18.12
C GLN A 43 -4.46 7.11 -17.86
N TYR A 44 -4.72 5.80 -18.00
CA TYR A 44 -6.05 5.25 -17.83
C TYR A 44 -6.51 5.44 -16.36
N ASN A 45 -7.49 6.31 -16.13
CA ASN A 45 -8.07 6.71 -14.82
C ASN A 45 -7.27 7.70 -13.93
N VAL A 46 -6.09 8.20 -14.33
CA VAL A 46 -5.36 9.24 -13.56
C VAL A 46 -6.17 10.53 -13.43
N THR A 47 -7.06 10.79 -14.41
CA THR A 47 -8.00 11.93 -14.47
C THR A 47 -9.15 11.87 -13.45
N ARG A 48 -9.28 10.81 -12.64
CA ARG A 48 -10.34 10.69 -11.63
C ARG A 48 -10.03 11.38 -10.30
N TYR A 49 -8.80 11.85 -10.07
CA TYR A 49 -8.35 12.36 -8.77
C TYR A 49 -8.12 13.88 -8.78
N PRO A 50 -9.00 14.68 -8.13
CA PRO A 50 -9.06 16.14 -8.25
C PRO A 50 -7.93 16.91 -7.54
N GLN A 51 -6.92 16.24 -6.98
CA GLN A 51 -5.72 16.89 -6.41
C GLN A 51 -4.48 16.74 -7.30
N MET A 52 -4.57 15.98 -8.39
CA MET A 52 -3.67 16.13 -9.52
C MET A 52 -4.25 17.21 -10.43
N GLN A 53 -4.38 18.45 -9.94
CA GLN A 53 -5.02 19.57 -10.66
C GLN A 53 -4.21 20.06 -11.87
N ILE A 54 -3.21 19.27 -12.24
CA ILE A 54 -2.08 19.65 -13.07
C ILE A 54 -1.63 18.38 -13.78
N ILE A 55 -2.51 17.82 -14.62
CA ILE A 55 -2.15 16.67 -15.43
C ILE A 55 -1.47 17.20 -16.67
N ILE A 56 -0.14 17.25 -16.64
CA ILE A 56 0.64 17.11 -17.85
C ILE A 56 0.65 15.61 -18.17
N PRO A 57 0.30 15.19 -19.41
CA PRO A 57 0.43 13.81 -19.84
C PRO A 57 1.83 13.24 -19.53
N TYR A 58 2.00 12.00 -19.06
CA TYR A 58 3.33 11.51 -18.62
C TYR A 58 4.41 11.61 -19.73
N GLY A 59 4.04 11.35 -21.01
CA GLY A 59 4.93 11.58 -22.16
C GLY A 59 5.20 13.07 -22.46
N GLN A 60 4.30 13.95 -22.05
CA GLN A 60 4.54 15.41 -22.02
C GLN A 60 5.30 15.84 -20.75
N TRP A 61 5.35 15.00 -19.71
CA TRP A 61 6.05 15.27 -18.46
C TRP A 61 7.55 15.14 -18.67
N GLU A 62 7.96 14.07 -19.33
CA GLU A 62 9.34 13.85 -19.76
C GLU A 62 9.80 14.94 -20.74
N SER A 63 9.03 15.17 -21.82
CA SER A 63 9.42 16.12 -22.87
C SER A 63 9.28 17.61 -22.50
N LYS A 64 8.32 18.01 -21.65
CA LYS A 64 8.07 19.44 -21.33
C LYS A 64 8.52 19.87 -19.94
N LEU A 65 8.69 18.95 -18.98
CA LEU A 65 8.96 19.27 -17.57
C LEU A 65 10.27 18.69 -17.05
N LEU A 66 10.67 17.48 -17.47
CA LEU A 66 11.88 16.81 -16.99
C LEU A 66 13.08 17.00 -17.92
N ALA A 67 12.86 17.10 -19.24
CA ALA A 67 13.94 17.32 -20.22
C ALA A 67 14.75 18.61 -19.97
N ASN A 68 14.13 19.60 -19.32
CA ASN A 68 14.77 20.88 -18.96
C ASN A 68 15.29 20.90 -17.52
N LYS A 69 15.21 19.80 -16.77
CA LYS A 69 15.64 19.73 -15.37
C LYS A 69 16.88 18.84 -15.25
N PRO A 70 17.84 19.19 -14.37
CA PRO A 70 18.95 18.32 -14.09
C PRO A 70 18.43 16.98 -13.51
N PRO A 71 19.07 15.85 -13.85
CA PRO A 71 18.67 14.55 -13.33
C PRO A 71 18.66 14.56 -11.80
N MET A 72 17.58 14.02 -11.22
CA MET A 72 17.48 13.92 -9.76
C MET A 72 18.47 12.88 -9.25
N GLY A 73 19.38 13.29 -8.37
CA GLY A 73 20.31 12.36 -7.73
C GLY A 73 19.57 11.35 -6.84
N ALA A 74 19.97 10.08 -6.89
CA ALA A 74 19.32 8.98 -6.16
C ALA A 74 19.16 9.26 -4.65
N GLY A 75 20.20 9.82 -4.00
CA GLY A 75 20.14 10.18 -2.58
C GLY A 75 19.04 11.20 -2.24
N ARG A 76 18.71 12.11 -3.16
CA ARG A 76 17.64 13.11 -2.96
C ARG A 76 16.26 12.47 -3.09
N VAL A 77 16.09 11.58 -4.07
CA VAL A 77 14.85 10.82 -4.23
C VAL A 77 14.59 9.96 -2.98
N ILE A 78 15.64 9.33 -2.44
CA ILE A 78 15.56 8.55 -1.19
C ILE A 78 15.18 9.46 -0.01
N SER A 79 15.84 10.61 0.16
CA SER A 79 15.49 11.57 1.22
C SER A 79 14.04 12.06 1.11
N ALA A 80 13.60 12.40 -0.10
CA ALA A 80 12.22 12.80 -0.39
C ALA A 80 11.22 11.67 -0.14
N PHE A 81 11.58 10.42 -0.41
CA PHE A 81 10.80 9.23 -0.03
C PHE A 81 10.62 9.16 1.49
N PHE A 82 11.70 9.26 2.27
CA PHE A 82 11.60 9.26 3.73
C PHE A 82 10.81 10.46 4.27
N LYS A 83 11.01 11.67 3.74
CA LYS A 83 10.19 12.84 4.10
C LYS A 83 8.71 12.61 3.79
N THR A 84 8.39 12.02 2.64
CA THR A 84 7.01 11.71 2.24
C THR A 84 6.40 10.67 3.17
N LEU A 85 7.14 9.59 3.46
CA LEU A 85 6.70 8.47 4.28
C LEU A 85 6.52 8.83 5.76
N PHE A 86 7.41 9.65 6.32
CA PHE A 86 7.37 9.99 7.74
C PHE A 86 6.64 11.31 8.01
N VAL A 87 6.88 12.36 7.23
CA VAL A 87 6.27 13.69 7.49
C VAL A 87 4.87 13.78 6.89
N ASP A 88 4.73 13.47 5.60
CA ASP A 88 3.48 13.73 4.88
C ASP A 88 2.38 12.67 5.12
N VAL A 89 2.76 11.43 5.42
CA VAL A 89 1.83 10.41 5.91
C VAL A 89 1.31 10.78 7.30
N LEU A 90 2.18 11.16 8.25
CA LEU A 90 1.76 11.60 9.59
C LEU A 90 0.88 12.85 9.55
N ALA A 91 1.25 13.80 8.69
CA ALA A 91 0.45 14.99 8.41
C ALA A 91 -0.81 14.71 7.58
N MET A 92 -0.96 13.49 7.06
CA MET A 92 -2.07 13.06 6.20
C MET A 92 -2.26 13.89 4.93
N ASN A 93 -1.20 14.60 4.50
CA ASN A 93 -1.22 15.41 3.29
C ASN A 93 -1.44 14.57 2.03
N ILE A 94 -1.00 13.30 2.06
CA ILE A 94 -1.14 12.36 0.94
C ILE A 94 -2.58 11.81 0.83
N LEU A 95 -3.33 11.73 1.93
CA LEU A 95 -4.61 11.00 1.99
C LEU A 95 -5.84 11.92 2.12
N LYS A 96 -5.73 13.22 1.80
CA LYS A 96 -6.85 14.17 1.68
C LYS A 96 -7.70 13.80 0.45
N CYS A 97 -8.60 12.84 0.61
CA CYS A 97 -9.53 12.36 -0.43
C CYS A 97 -10.99 12.61 -0.02
N GLU A 98 -11.32 13.86 0.33
CA GLU A 98 -12.65 14.27 0.77
C GLU A 98 -13.28 15.19 -0.28
N PHE A 99 -13.73 14.63 -1.41
CA PHE A 99 -14.58 15.37 -2.35
C PHE A 99 -15.78 14.52 -2.75
N GLY A 100 -16.97 14.98 -2.35
CA GLY A 100 -18.26 14.34 -2.66
C GLY A 100 -19.30 14.38 -1.55
N LYS A 101 -19.06 15.06 -0.41
CA LYS A 101 -20.00 15.10 0.74
C LYS A 101 -20.06 16.50 1.37
N SER A 102 -21.15 16.78 2.06
CA SER A 102 -21.35 18.07 2.76
C SER A 102 -20.24 18.32 3.78
N GLU A 103 -19.81 19.57 3.96
CA GLU A 103 -18.76 19.94 4.92
C GLU A 103 -19.07 19.44 6.34
N LYS A 104 -20.34 19.47 6.75
CA LYS A 104 -20.78 19.00 8.06
C LYS A 104 -20.58 17.49 8.25
N GLU A 105 -20.78 16.69 7.19
CA GLU A 105 -20.55 15.25 7.20
C GLU A 105 -19.05 14.92 7.18
N ILE A 106 -18.26 15.70 6.43
CA ILE A 106 -16.80 15.61 6.42
C ILE A 106 -16.24 15.87 7.82
N VAL A 107 -16.67 16.94 8.49
CA VAL A 107 -16.14 17.35 9.79
C VAL A 107 -16.43 16.32 10.89
N ARG A 108 -17.61 15.68 10.89
CA ARG A 108 -18.03 14.77 11.96
C ARG A 108 -17.17 13.50 12.05
N THR A 109 -16.66 13.00 10.94
CA THR A 109 -15.93 11.72 10.89
C THR A 109 -14.47 11.84 10.47
N ARG A 110 -14.01 13.08 10.20
CA ARG A 110 -12.64 13.42 9.78
C ARG A 110 -11.58 12.78 10.67
N THR A 111 -11.72 12.88 11.98
CA THR A 111 -10.75 12.34 12.95
C THR A 111 -10.69 10.83 12.88
N ALA A 112 -11.84 10.15 12.84
CA ALA A 112 -11.88 8.68 12.76
C ALA A 112 -11.30 8.17 11.42
N LYS A 113 -11.63 8.81 10.29
CA LYS A 113 -11.02 8.49 8.98
C LYS A 113 -9.52 8.74 8.97
N ARG A 114 -9.06 9.79 9.65
CA ARG A 114 -7.64 10.11 9.81
C ARG A 114 -6.92 9.03 10.59
N VAL A 115 -7.44 8.65 11.75
CA VAL A 115 -6.88 7.59 12.59
C VAL A 115 -6.84 6.27 11.84
N ALA A 116 -7.95 5.88 11.19
CA ALA A 116 -8.03 4.66 10.39
C ALA A 116 -6.95 4.58 9.31
N LYS A 117 -6.78 5.66 8.53
CA LYS A 117 -5.75 5.76 7.50
C LYS A 117 -4.34 5.67 8.05
N LEU A 118 -4.04 6.40 9.14
CA LEU A 118 -2.72 6.36 9.78
C LEU A 118 -2.39 4.95 10.27
N LEU A 119 -3.34 4.29 10.94
CA LEU A 119 -3.18 2.92 11.40
C LEU A 119 -2.95 1.96 10.24
N MET A 120 -3.75 2.02 9.16
CA MET A 120 -3.54 1.18 8.00
C MET A 120 -2.18 1.40 7.34
N VAL A 121 -1.74 2.66 7.16
CA VAL A 121 -0.43 2.94 6.54
C VAL A 121 0.72 2.45 7.41
N TRP A 122 0.73 2.76 8.71
CA TRP A 122 1.77 2.26 9.62
C TRP A 122 1.73 0.74 9.73
N GLY A 123 0.54 0.15 9.66
CA GLY A 123 0.35 -1.28 9.56
C GLY A 123 1.08 -1.89 8.37
N PHE A 124 0.95 -1.30 7.18
CA PHE A 124 1.71 -1.70 5.99
C PHE A 124 3.21 -1.47 6.11
N VAL A 125 3.65 -0.37 6.74
CA VAL A 125 5.08 -0.11 6.98
C VAL A 125 5.67 -1.21 7.86
N PHE A 126 5.03 -1.56 8.97
CA PHE A 126 5.48 -2.65 9.83
C PHE A 126 5.42 -4.01 9.14
N ALA A 127 4.39 -4.29 8.34
CA ALA A 127 4.31 -5.52 7.54
C ALA A 127 5.44 -5.60 6.50
N GLY A 128 5.80 -4.47 5.86
CA GLY A 128 6.92 -4.38 4.93
C GLY A 128 8.26 -4.64 5.61
N ILE A 129 8.50 -4.04 6.79
CA ILE A 129 9.69 -4.30 7.62
C ILE A 129 9.73 -5.79 8.01
N ALA A 130 8.62 -6.33 8.51
CA ALA A 130 8.50 -7.72 8.92
C ALA A 130 8.87 -8.69 7.78
N THR A 131 8.27 -8.47 6.60
CA THR A 131 8.51 -9.30 5.41
C THR A 131 9.95 -9.20 4.95
N THR A 132 10.52 -7.99 4.93
CA THR A 132 11.92 -7.76 4.50
C THR A 132 12.89 -8.44 5.46
N VAL A 133 12.70 -8.27 6.76
CA VAL A 133 13.56 -8.90 7.77
C VAL A 133 13.42 -10.42 7.67
N ALA A 134 12.21 -10.97 7.61
CA ALA A 134 11.98 -12.41 7.47
C ALA A 134 12.66 -12.98 6.21
N TYR A 135 12.53 -12.30 5.07
CA TYR A 135 13.15 -12.73 3.82
C TYR A 135 14.68 -12.80 3.89
N ILE A 136 15.31 -11.92 4.66
CA ILE A 136 16.77 -11.86 4.79
C ILE A 136 17.28 -12.82 5.88
N THR A 137 16.53 -13.02 6.97
CA THR A 137 17.01 -13.75 8.15
C THR A 137 16.51 -15.18 8.25
N PHE A 138 15.40 -15.55 7.60
CA PHE A 138 14.85 -16.90 7.69
C PHE A 138 15.52 -17.80 6.65
N PRO A 139 16.01 -19.00 7.03
CA PRO A 139 16.53 -19.94 6.05
C PRO A 139 15.43 -20.33 5.05
N HIS A 140 15.81 -20.52 3.79
CA HIS A 140 14.88 -20.92 2.74
C HIS A 140 14.22 -22.27 3.08
N ASN A 141 12.91 -22.40 2.81
CA ASN A 141 12.09 -23.55 3.20
C ASN A 141 11.99 -23.83 4.71
N MET A 142 12.38 -22.88 5.57
CA MET A 142 12.28 -23.03 7.02
C MET A 142 11.34 -22.00 7.64
N ILE A 143 10.54 -22.45 8.61
CA ILE A 143 9.67 -21.59 9.42
C ILE A 143 10.29 -21.44 10.82
N VAL A 144 10.71 -20.23 11.16
CA VAL A 144 11.24 -19.88 12.49
C VAL A 144 10.12 -19.87 13.53
N LEU A 145 10.08 -20.76 14.51
CA LEU A 145 8.97 -20.85 15.48
C LEU A 145 8.94 -19.71 16.53
N ASP A 146 10.08 -19.08 16.80
CA ASP A 146 10.21 -18.09 17.87
C ASP A 146 9.45 -16.78 17.61
N PHE A 147 8.40 -16.53 18.38
CA PHE A 147 7.57 -15.31 18.31
C PHE A 147 8.31 -14.02 18.71
N THR A 148 9.44 -14.14 19.38
CA THR A 148 10.30 -13.01 19.78
C THR A 148 11.16 -12.50 18.63
N HIS A 149 11.19 -13.19 17.48
CA HIS A 149 11.93 -12.72 16.32
C HIS A 149 11.42 -11.32 15.88
N PRO A 150 12.31 -10.34 15.62
CA PRO A 150 11.90 -8.97 15.26
C PRO A 150 10.91 -8.91 14.09
N ALA A 151 11.10 -9.76 13.08
CA ALA A 151 10.16 -9.88 11.95
C ALA A 151 8.73 -10.24 12.40
N ARG A 152 8.57 -11.17 13.36
CA ARG A 152 7.25 -11.57 13.87
C ARG A 152 6.62 -10.47 14.72
N ILE A 153 7.39 -9.82 15.58
CA ILE A 153 6.91 -8.70 16.39
C ILE A 153 6.41 -7.57 15.49
N ALA A 154 7.21 -7.16 14.50
CA ALA A 154 6.81 -6.15 13.53
C ALA A 154 5.57 -6.60 12.75
N GLY A 155 5.51 -7.87 12.33
CA GLY A 155 4.37 -8.42 11.60
C GLY A 155 3.08 -8.39 12.42
N MET A 156 3.14 -8.76 13.70
CA MET A 156 2.00 -8.73 14.62
C MET A 156 1.53 -7.29 14.90
N LEU A 157 2.46 -6.36 15.19
CA LEU A 157 2.12 -4.94 15.37
C LEU A 157 1.48 -4.36 14.11
N GLY A 158 2.05 -4.66 12.94
CA GLY A 158 1.51 -4.27 11.65
C GLY A 158 0.10 -4.82 11.43
N GLY A 159 -0.11 -6.10 11.72
CA GLY A 159 -1.41 -6.77 11.67
C GLY A 159 -2.46 -6.12 12.57
N VAL A 160 -2.12 -5.82 13.84
CA VAL A 160 -3.04 -5.14 14.77
C VAL A 160 -3.45 -3.78 14.21
N PHE A 161 -2.48 -2.99 13.75
CA PHE A 161 -2.74 -1.66 13.20
C PHE A 161 -3.64 -1.72 11.98
N MET A 162 -3.41 -2.66 11.07
CA MET A 162 -4.24 -2.86 9.89
C MET A 162 -5.67 -3.32 10.25
N VAL A 163 -5.84 -4.27 11.19
CA VAL A 163 -7.17 -4.71 11.66
C VAL A 163 -7.94 -3.54 12.26
N VAL A 164 -7.35 -2.85 13.25
CA VAL A 164 -8.02 -1.74 13.95
C VAL A 164 -8.32 -0.61 12.97
N GLY A 165 -7.35 -0.25 12.10
CA GLY A 165 -7.53 0.78 11.09
C GLY A 165 -8.65 0.46 10.09
N ALA A 166 -8.71 -0.77 9.59
CA ALA A 166 -9.75 -1.22 8.67
C ALA A 166 -11.14 -1.25 9.34
N LEU A 167 -11.24 -1.73 10.59
CA LEU A 167 -12.50 -1.75 11.34
C LEU A 167 -13.02 -0.33 11.62
N ILE A 168 -12.15 0.60 12.02
CA ILE A 168 -12.53 2.01 12.18
C ILE A 168 -13.02 2.57 10.84
N TRP A 169 -12.29 2.33 9.74
CA TRP A 169 -12.71 2.80 8.42
C TRP A 169 -14.09 2.28 8.02
N LEU A 170 -14.30 0.97 8.10
CA LEU A 170 -15.55 0.32 7.73
C LEU A 170 -16.70 0.79 8.63
N SER A 171 -16.48 0.93 9.94
CA SER A 171 -17.52 1.40 10.87
C SER A 171 -17.97 2.84 10.58
N VAL A 172 -17.05 3.71 10.16
CA VAL A 172 -17.35 5.08 9.77
C VAL A 172 -18.05 5.08 8.41
N ARG A 173 -17.55 4.35 7.42
CA ARG A 173 -18.15 4.31 6.07
C ARG A 173 -19.54 3.68 6.07
N TYR A 174 -19.77 2.67 6.89
CA TYR A 174 -21.08 2.07 7.08
C TYR A 174 -22.17 3.09 7.44
N LYS A 175 -21.82 4.08 8.27
CA LYS A 175 -22.76 5.12 8.72
C LYS A 175 -23.01 6.21 7.69
N GLU A 176 -22.16 6.32 6.67
CA GLU A 176 -22.21 7.44 5.74
C GLU A 176 -22.58 7.05 4.30
N VAL A 177 -22.46 5.78 3.93
CA VAL A 177 -22.76 5.31 2.58
C VAL A 177 -24.10 4.61 2.60
N ASN A 178 -25.03 5.10 1.80
CA ASN A 178 -26.27 4.39 1.53
C ASN A 178 -25.98 3.30 0.49
N TYR A 179 -25.49 2.14 0.94
CA TYR A 179 -25.19 1.01 0.07
C TYR A 179 -26.47 0.49 -0.57
N ARG A 180 -26.53 0.43 -1.90
CA ARG A 180 -27.70 -0.07 -2.64
C ARG A 180 -27.58 -1.55 -3.04
N GLY A 181 -26.46 -2.21 -2.71
CA GLY A 181 -26.26 -3.65 -2.92
C GLY A 181 -24.83 -4.11 -2.61
N ILE A 182 -24.57 -5.42 -2.75
CA ILE A 182 -23.27 -6.05 -2.46
C ILE A 182 -22.13 -5.57 -3.37
N TRP A 183 -22.46 -5.11 -4.57
CA TRP A 183 -21.48 -4.59 -5.53
C TRP A 183 -20.94 -3.20 -5.16
N ASP A 184 -21.74 -2.37 -4.47
CA ASP A 184 -21.28 -1.09 -3.93
C ASP A 184 -20.24 -1.28 -2.83
N TRP A 185 -20.39 -2.35 -2.04
CA TRP A 185 -19.41 -2.78 -1.03
C TRP A 185 -18.08 -3.18 -1.67
N LEU A 186 -18.10 -4.06 -2.67
CA LEU A 186 -16.89 -4.54 -3.34
C LEU A 186 -16.14 -3.43 -4.08
N GLY A 187 -16.83 -2.50 -4.77
CA GLY A 187 -16.18 -1.46 -5.56
C GLY A 187 -15.63 -0.27 -4.74
N ALA A 188 -16.33 0.14 -3.68
CA ALA A 188 -15.95 1.30 -2.87
C ALA A 188 -15.09 0.93 -1.64
N GLU A 189 -15.26 -0.27 -1.10
CA GLU A 189 -14.62 -0.72 0.14
C GLU A 189 -13.60 -1.86 -0.09
N TYR A 190 -13.22 -2.14 -1.34
CA TYR A 190 -12.17 -3.11 -1.67
C TYR A 190 -10.92 -2.95 -0.79
N LEU A 191 -10.38 -1.73 -0.69
CA LEU A 191 -9.14 -1.48 0.03
C LEU A 191 -9.24 -1.86 1.52
N PRO A 192 -10.15 -1.30 2.33
CA PRO A 192 -10.25 -1.66 3.75
C PRO A 192 -10.63 -3.13 3.96
N ILE A 193 -11.45 -3.74 3.09
CA ILE A 193 -11.78 -5.16 3.18
C ILE A 193 -10.54 -6.03 2.93
N MET A 194 -9.75 -5.72 1.89
CA MET A 194 -8.53 -6.46 1.61
C MET A 194 -7.48 -6.26 2.68
N VAL A 195 -7.34 -5.05 3.24
CA VAL A 195 -6.45 -4.79 4.39
C VAL A 195 -6.85 -5.65 5.59
N LEU A 196 -8.16 -5.74 5.87
CA LEU A 196 -8.66 -6.60 6.93
C LEU A 196 -8.36 -8.08 6.65
N LEU A 197 -8.62 -8.55 5.42
CA LEU A 197 -8.37 -9.94 5.02
C LEU A 197 -6.88 -10.31 5.07
N LEU A 198 -5.99 -9.43 4.61
CA LEU A 198 -4.53 -9.59 4.73
C LEU A 198 -4.10 -9.79 6.18
N SER A 199 -4.67 -8.98 7.08
CA SER A 199 -4.27 -8.99 8.48
C SER A 199 -4.81 -10.20 9.22
N ILE A 200 -6.08 -10.54 8.99
CA ILE A 200 -6.71 -11.73 9.57
C ILE A 200 -6.00 -12.99 9.08
N SER A 201 -5.75 -13.12 7.78
CA SER A 201 -5.01 -14.26 7.23
C SER A 201 -3.58 -14.35 7.79
N GLY A 202 -2.92 -13.21 8.02
CA GLY A 202 -1.61 -13.18 8.68
C GLY A 202 -1.65 -13.67 10.13
N PHE A 203 -2.69 -13.29 10.90
CA PHE A 203 -2.89 -13.82 12.26
C PHE A 203 -3.24 -15.31 12.25
N VAL A 204 -4.03 -15.79 11.28
CA VAL A 204 -4.30 -17.22 11.11
C VAL A 204 -3.00 -17.98 10.84
N LEU A 205 -2.11 -17.45 10.00
CA LEU A 205 -0.78 -18.02 9.77
C LEU A 205 0.07 -18.04 11.05
N GLN A 206 0.09 -16.97 11.84
CA GLN A 206 0.77 -16.96 13.15
C GLN A 206 0.19 -18.01 14.10
N GLY A 207 -1.15 -18.13 14.14
CA GLY A 207 -1.84 -19.14 14.95
C GLY A 207 -1.53 -20.58 14.51
N ALA A 208 -1.40 -20.82 13.20
CA ALA A 208 -1.02 -22.13 12.68
C ALA A 208 0.43 -22.49 13.00
N ILE A 209 1.34 -21.52 12.98
CA ILE A 209 2.73 -21.71 13.40
C ILE A 209 2.80 -22.02 14.90
N LEU A 210 1.99 -21.35 15.71
CA LEU A 210 1.86 -21.66 17.14
C LEU A 210 1.33 -23.07 17.36
N ALA A 211 0.25 -23.44 16.67
CA ALA A 211 -0.33 -24.78 16.76
C ALA A 211 0.68 -25.85 16.36
N TRP A 212 1.48 -25.62 15.32
CA TRP A 212 2.57 -26.50 14.93
C TRP A 212 3.64 -26.64 16.03
N ALA A 213 4.02 -25.54 16.66
CA ALA A 213 5.01 -25.56 17.75
C ALA A 213 4.57 -26.42 18.96
N TYR A 214 3.27 -26.55 19.20
CA TYR A 214 2.73 -27.35 20.32
C TYR A 214 2.32 -28.77 19.94
N TYR A 215 1.73 -28.96 18.76
CA TYR A 215 1.09 -30.22 18.36
C TYR A 215 1.87 -30.99 17.27
N GLY A 216 2.94 -30.42 16.72
CA GLY A 216 3.74 -31.03 15.68
C GLY A 216 2.88 -31.47 14.48
N GLU A 217 3.14 -32.67 13.95
CA GLU A 217 2.52 -33.23 12.74
C GLU A 217 0.99 -33.18 12.72
N ALA A 218 0.33 -33.22 13.88
CA ALA A 218 -1.13 -33.10 13.95
C ALA A 218 -1.67 -31.74 13.44
N ALA A 219 -0.84 -30.70 13.40
CA ALA A 219 -1.21 -29.36 12.94
C ALA A 219 -0.80 -29.08 11.47
N GLU A 220 -0.28 -30.08 10.72
CA GLU A 220 0.32 -29.87 9.39
C GLU A 220 -0.70 -29.33 8.40
N ALA A 221 -1.88 -29.95 8.38
CA ALA A 221 -2.98 -29.54 7.50
C ALA A 221 -3.40 -28.08 7.78
N PHE A 222 -3.40 -27.66 9.05
CA PHE A 222 -3.72 -26.29 9.41
C PHE A 222 -2.64 -25.30 8.97
N LEU A 223 -1.36 -25.67 9.15
CA LEU A 223 -0.22 -24.87 8.68
C LEU A 223 -0.23 -24.71 7.16
N THR A 224 -0.42 -25.80 6.43
CA THR A 224 -0.52 -25.79 4.95
C THR A 224 -1.68 -24.92 4.49
N PHE A 225 -2.86 -25.09 5.09
CA PHE A 225 -4.01 -24.22 4.80
C PHE A 225 -3.68 -22.74 5.05
N ALA A 226 -3.10 -22.42 6.20
CA ALA A 226 -2.84 -21.04 6.60
C ALA A 226 -1.81 -20.34 5.70
N ILE A 227 -0.78 -21.06 5.23
CA ILE A 227 0.20 -20.56 4.26
C ILE A 227 -0.51 -20.11 2.97
N HIS A 228 -1.34 -20.98 2.38
CA HIS A 228 -2.08 -20.68 1.15
C HIS A 228 -3.14 -19.59 1.38
N PHE A 229 -3.87 -19.68 2.49
CA PHE A 229 -4.89 -18.71 2.88
C PHE A 229 -4.31 -17.31 3.09
N HIS A 230 -3.03 -17.18 3.44
CA HIS A 230 -2.36 -15.89 3.51
C HIS A 230 -1.76 -15.44 2.17
N ALA A 231 -1.09 -16.34 1.44
CA ALA A 231 -0.47 -16.03 0.16
C ALA A 231 -1.48 -15.52 -0.89
N ILE A 232 -2.68 -16.10 -0.93
CA ILE A 232 -3.72 -15.73 -1.90
C ILE A 232 -4.19 -14.28 -1.71
N PRO A 233 -4.64 -13.83 -0.51
CA PRO A 233 -4.96 -12.43 -0.24
C PRO A 233 -3.81 -11.47 -0.52
N VAL A 234 -2.55 -11.86 -0.24
CA VAL A 234 -1.36 -11.04 -0.56
C VAL A 234 -1.26 -10.80 -2.05
N ALA A 235 -1.31 -11.86 -2.87
CA ALA A 235 -1.28 -11.74 -4.32
C ALA A 235 -2.47 -10.93 -4.84
N LEU A 236 -3.69 -11.26 -4.42
CA LEU A 236 -4.92 -10.56 -4.82
C LEU A 236 -4.86 -9.07 -4.48
N PHE A 237 -4.37 -8.71 -3.29
CA PHE A 237 -4.23 -7.32 -2.88
C PHE A 237 -3.43 -6.54 -3.91
N PHE A 238 -2.21 -7.00 -4.25
CA PHE A 238 -1.34 -6.32 -5.20
C PHE A 238 -1.87 -6.37 -6.63
N TRP A 239 -2.47 -7.50 -7.05
CA TRP A 239 -2.94 -7.66 -8.41
C TRP A 239 -4.10 -6.73 -8.71
N ALA A 240 -5.08 -6.64 -7.82
CA ALA A 240 -6.24 -5.77 -7.99
C ALA A 240 -6.03 -4.35 -7.44
N PHE A 241 -4.95 -4.07 -6.68
CA PHE A 241 -4.61 -2.74 -6.16
C PHE A 241 -4.75 -1.65 -7.22
N PHE A 242 -4.09 -1.87 -8.35
CA PHE A 242 -4.05 -0.91 -9.44
C PHE A 242 -5.36 -0.81 -10.22
N TRP A 243 -6.25 -1.79 -10.10
CA TRP A 243 -7.55 -1.81 -10.80
C TRP A 243 -8.70 -1.23 -9.98
N THR A 244 -8.42 -0.90 -8.72
CA THR A 244 -9.38 -0.27 -7.82
C THR A 244 -9.09 1.22 -7.65
N LYS A 245 -9.90 1.90 -6.82
CA LYS A 245 -9.62 3.28 -6.42
C LYS A 245 -8.36 3.42 -5.58
N ALA A 246 -7.66 2.34 -5.19
CA ALA A 246 -6.46 2.42 -4.36
C ALA A 246 -5.23 2.97 -5.09
N ASP A 247 -5.22 2.91 -6.43
CA ASP A 247 -4.10 3.34 -7.28
C ASP A 247 -3.67 4.80 -7.04
N HIS A 248 -4.58 5.70 -6.64
CA HIS A 248 -4.24 7.08 -6.29
C HIS A 248 -3.22 7.22 -5.17
N ILE A 249 -3.15 6.25 -4.25
CA ILE A 249 -2.22 6.30 -3.12
C ILE A 249 -0.79 6.28 -3.66
N VAL A 250 -0.50 5.35 -4.58
CA VAL A 250 0.82 5.19 -5.19
C VAL A 250 1.18 6.42 -6.03
N TYR A 251 0.26 6.89 -6.88
CA TYR A 251 0.52 8.09 -7.69
C TYR A 251 0.75 9.34 -6.84
N ARG A 252 0.01 9.51 -5.74
CA ARG A 252 0.21 10.66 -4.84
C ARG A 252 1.53 10.60 -4.10
N ILE A 253 1.97 9.41 -3.68
CA ILE A 253 3.30 9.24 -3.06
C ILE A 253 4.39 9.65 -4.05
N PHE A 254 4.37 9.12 -5.27
CA PHE A 254 5.36 9.48 -6.29
C PHE A 254 5.34 10.97 -6.63
N TRP A 255 4.14 11.55 -6.79
CA TRP A 255 3.99 12.99 -7.02
C TRP A 255 4.63 13.80 -5.89
N ARG A 256 4.45 13.38 -4.64
CA ARG A 256 4.95 14.12 -3.49
C ARG A 256 6.46 14.00 -3.31
N ILE A 257 7.01 12.82 -3.59
CA ILE A 257 8.47 12.60 -3.67
C ILE A 257 9.08 13.52 -4.73
N TYR A 258 8.47 13.54 -5.92
CA TYR A 258 8.89 14.44 -6.98
C TYR A 258 8.83 15.90 -6.56
N GLU A 259 7.72 16.35 -5.97
CA GLU A 259 7.57 17.72 -5.50
C GLU A 259 8.61 18.11 -4.45
N TYR A 260 9.00 17.21 -3.53
CA TYR A 260 10.07 17.48 -2.58
C TYR A 260 11.45 17.56 -3.25
N ALA A 261 11.77 16.58 -4.09
CA ALA A 261 13.04 16.56 -4.81
C ALA A 261 13.19 17.77 -5.75
N ASP A 262 12.08 18.23 -6.33
CA ASP A 262 12.02 19.36 -7.24
C ASP A 262 12.04 20.72 -6.53
N LYS A 263 11.35 20.87 -5.38
CA LYS A 263 11.35 22.11 -4.58
C LYS A 263 12.74 22.55 -4.15
N GLU A 264 13.63 21.60 -3.87
CA GLU A 264 15.01 21.88 -3.48
C GLU A 264 15.90 22.19 -4.70
N LEU A 265 15.54 21.73 -5.90
CA LEU A 265 16.29 21.95 -7.15
C LEU A 265 15.91 23.25 -7.88
N ALA A 266 14.67 23.71 -7.72
CA ALA A 266 14.10 24.68 -8.62
C ALA A 266 13.81 26.06 -7.97
N GLY A 267 14.21 26.24 -6.71
CA GLY A 267 14.06 27.50 -5.97
C GLY A 267 12.59 27.93 -5.82
N ALA A 268 12.35 29.17 -5.39
CA ALA A 268 11.01 29.69 -5.12
C ALA A 268 10.11 29.85 -6.37
N ASN A 269 10.64 29.69 -7.59
CA ASN A 269 10.04 30.24 -8.82
C ASN A 269 9.57 29.24 -9.88
N THR A 270 9.53 27.94 -9.63
CA THR A 270 9.06 26.93 -10.61
C THR A 270 7.86 26.13 -10.13
N ARG A 271 7.07 26.72 -9.22
CA ARG A 271 5.85 26.06 -8.77
C ARG A 271 4.93 25.88 -9.98
N LEU A 272 4.70 24.60 -10.30
CA LEU A 272 3.71 24.12 -11.25
C LEU A 272 4.16 24.32 -12.72
N PRO A 273 3.55 23.61 -13.68
CA PRO A 273 3.78 23.82 -15.10
C PRO A 273 3.89 25.30 -15.44
N PRO A 274 4.67 25.64 -16.49
CA PRO A 274 4.75 27.02 -16.97
C PRO A 274 3.35 27.60 -17.10
N ALA A 275 3.16 28.86 -16.74
CA ALA A 275 1.85 29.54 -16.74
C ALA A 275 1.08 29.48 -18.08
N THR A 276 1.75 29.02 -19.14
CA THR A 276 1.19 28.71 -20.46
C THR A 276 0.37 27.42 -20.50
N LEU A 277 0.49 26.53 -19.51
CA LEU A 277 -0.17 25.24 -19.45
C LEU A 277 -1.50 25.36 -18.70
N LYS A 278 -2.55 25.45 -19.50
CA LYS A 278 -3.93 25.62 -19.06
C LYS A 278 -4.42 24.34 -18.37
N PRO A 279 -4.94 24.41 -17.12
CA PRO A 279 -5.45 23.23 -16.42
C PRO A 279 -6.61 22.63 -17.22
N LEU A 280 -6.69 21.30 -17.31
CA LEU A 280 -7.72 20.61 -18.12
C LEU A 280 -8.66 19.79 -17.22
N ASN A 281 -9.94 19.73 -17.58
CA ASN A 281 -10.94 18.89 -16.94
C ASN A 281 -10.90 17.45 -17.48
N LYS A 282 -11.80 16.59 -17.00
CA LYS A 282 -11.89 15.16 -17.37
C LYS A 282 -12.14 14.90 -18.86
N THR A 283 -12.61 15.90 -19.61
CA THR A 283 -12.86 15.81 -21.06
C THR A 283 -11.74 16.46 -21.88
N GLY A 284 -10.64 16.85 -21.24
CA GLY A 284 -9.51 17.53 -21.89
C GLY A 284 -9.80 19.00 -22.22
N LYS A 285 -10.89 19.59 -21.69
CA LYS A 285 -11.19 21.01 -21.87
C LYS A 285 -10.55 21.84 -20.78
N GLU A 286 -10.07 23.01 -21.16
CA GLU A 286 -9.49 23.98 -20.23
C GLU A 286 -10.46 24.38 -19.09
N ILE A 287 -9.94 24.35 -17.87
CA ILE A 287 -10.56 24.87 -16.66
C ILE A 287 -10.21 26.36 -16.61
N GLN A 288 -11.24 27.20 -16.74
CA GLN A 288 -11.10 28.65 -16.59
C GLN A 288 -10.63 28.99 -15.16
N PRO A 289 -9.73 29.98 -14.98
CA PRO A 289 -9.36 30.45 -13.65
C PRO A 289 -10.58 31.11 -13.01
N GLY A 290 -11.11 30.57 -11.90
CA GLY A 290 -12.21 31.22 -11.16
C GLY A 290 -13.22 30.31 -10.44
N TYR A 291 -12.89 29.07 -10.10
CA TYR A 291 -13.74 28.19 -9.26
C TYR A 291 -12.98 27.62 -8.08
#